data_AF-A0A349VJA9-F1
#
_entry.id   AF-A0A349VJA9-F1
#
_cell.length_a   1.000
_cell.length_b   1.000
_cell.length_c   1.000
_cell.angle_alpha   90.00
_cell.angle_beta   90.00
_cell.angle_gamma   90.00
#
_symmetry.space_group_name_H-M   'P 1'
#
loop_
_entity.id
_entity.type
_entity.pdbx_description
1 polymer ?
#
loop_
_entity_poly.entity_id
_entity_poly.type
_entity_poly.pdbx_seq_one_letter_code
_entity_poly.pdbx_strand_id
1 'polypeptide(L)' 'MAASAGLLVIPMPKDPTTYARSLYATLHALDQRGLDRLVVDAVPADSEWAAVRDRLKRAAT' A
#
# COMPACT_ATOMS: atom_id res chain seq x y z
N MET A 1 14.70 18.34 2.78
CA MET A 1 13.43 17.58 2.62
C MET A 1 12.34 18.35 3.32
N ALA A 2 11.31 18.80 2.60
CA ALA A 2 10.18 19.47 3.23
C ALA A 2 9.40 18.44 4.05
N ALA A 3 9.32 18.63 5.36
CA ALA A 3 8.42 17.85 6.21
C ALA A 3 7.00 18.40 5.99
N SER A 4 6.21 17.72 5.18
CA SER A 4 4.78 18.00 5.06
C SER A 4 4.08 17.54 6.33
N ALA A 5 3.55 18.48 7.12
CA ALA A 5 2.67 18.18 8.24
C ALA A 5 1.48 17.37 7.70
N GLY A 6 1.35 16.11 8.13
CA GLY A 6 0.32 15.18 7.65
C GLY A 6 0.81 14.01 6.80
N LEU A 7 2.13 13.88 6.54
CA LEU A 7 2.66 12.70 5.85
C LEU A 7 2.77 11.49 6.80
N LEU A 8 2.04 10.42 6.47
CA LEU A 8 2.18 9.12 7.11
C LEU A 8 2.97 8.18 6.19
N VAL A 9 4.10 7.67 6.66
CA VAL A 9 4.93 6.69 5.94
C VAL A 9 4.83 5.34 6.66
N ILE A 10 4.48 4.29 5.92
CA ILE A 10 4.33 2.93 6.46
C ILE A 10 5.31 2.00 5.73
N PRO A 11 6.32 1.45 6.42
CA PRO A 11 7.23 0.50 5.80
C PRO A 11 6.51 -0.83 5.56
N MET A 12 6.73 -1.39 4.37
CA MET A 12 6.12 -2.65 3.96
C MET A 12 7.15 -3.80 3.89
N PRO A 13 6.74 -5.05 4.15
CA PRO A 13 7.60 -6.22 3.96
C PRO A 13 8.11 -6.35 2.52
N LYS A 14 9.22 -7.05 2.30
CA LYS A 14 9.77 -7.27 0.94
C LYS A 14 9.34 -8.59 0.30
N ASP A 15 8.63 -9.43 1.04
CA ASP A 15 8.09 -10.71 0.57
C ASP A 15 6.65 -10.53 0.10
N PRO A 16 6.25 -11.06 -1.08
CA PRO A 16 4.92 -10.85 -1.66
C PRO A 16 3.78 -11.33 -0.75
N THR A 17 3.93 -12.48 -0.10
CA THR A 17 2.86 -13.07 0.74
C THR A 17 2.63 -12.22 1.99
N THR A 18 3.72 -11.84 2.65
CA THR A 18 3.69 -11.01 3.85
C THR A 18 3.25 -9.59 3.50
N TYR A 19 3.68 -9.05 2.36
CA TYR A 19 3.22 -7.76 1.83
C TYR A 19 1.71 -7.76 1.64
N ALA A 20 1.14 -8.79 1.00
CA ALA A 20 -0.30 -8.88 0.76
C ALA A 20 -1.11 -8.81 2.05
N ARG A 21 -0.69 -9.56 3.08
CA ARG A 21 -1.33 -9.52 4.41
C ARG A 21 -1.23 -8.14 5.05
N SER A 22 -0.02 -7.57 5.08
CA SER A 22 0.20 -6.23 5.63
C SER A 22 -0.56 -5.15 4.87
N LEU A 23 -0.70 -5.28 3.54
CA LEU A 23 -1.39 -4.31 2.70
C LEU A 23 -2.86 -4.24 3.08
N TYR A 24 -3.51 -5.40 3.24
CA TYR A 24 -4.93 -5.42 3.61
C TYR A 24 -5.19 -4.76 4.96
N ALA A 25 -4.41 -5.14 5.99
CA ALA A 25 -4.53 -4.54 7.32
C ALA A 25 -4.25 -3.03 7.30
N THR A 26 -3.24 -2.61 6.52
CA THR A 26 -2.87 -1.21 6.37
C THR A 26 -3.99 -0.41 5.72
N LEU A 27 -4.50 -0.84 4.57
CA LEU A 27 -5.59 -0.14 3.87
C LEU A 27 -6.82 0.00 4.79
N HIS A 28 -7.21 -1.08 5.49
CA HIS A 28 -8.34 -1.04 6.41
C HIS A 28 -8.15 -0.02 7.56
N ALA A 29 -6.93 0.09 8.10
CA ALA A 29 -6.61 1.08 9.12
C ALA A 29 -6.60 2.53 8.59
N LEU A 30 -6.34 2.71 7.29
CA LEU A 30 -6.28 4.01 6.63
C LEU A 30 -7.64 4.48 6.12
N ASP A 31 -8.55 3.58 5.76
CA ASP A 31 -9.92 3.91 5.35
C ASP A 31 -10.65 4.78 6.40
N GLN A 32 -10.33 4.59 7.68
CA GLN A 32 -10.94 5.33 8.80
C GLN A 32 -10.32 6.71 9.03
N ARG A 33 -9.26 7.08 8.29
CA ARG A 33 -8.48 8.31 8.53
C ARG A 33 -8.83 9.46 7.58
N GLY A 34 -9.71 9.25 6.60
CA GLY A 34 -10.16 10.30 5.68
C GLY A 34 -9.03 10.93 4.88
N LEU A 35 -8.06 10.12 4.45
CA LEU A 35 -6.90 10.61 3.68
C LEU A 35 -7.33 11.00 2.25
N ASP A 36 -6.81 12.12 1.75
CA ASP A 36 -7.11 12.59 0.39
C ASP A 36 -6.44 11.72 -0.69
N ARG A 37 -5.29 11.12 -0.37
CA ARG A 37 -4.52 10.30 -1.31
C ARG A 37 -3.65 9.27 -0.59
N LEU A 38 -3.58 8.09 -1.19
CA LEU A 38 -2.59 7.06 -0.89
C LEU A 38 -1.62 6.93 -2.06
N VAL A 39 -0.32 6.88 -1.74
CA VAL A 39 0.74 6.64 -2.72
C VAL A 39 1.46 5.36 -2.30
N VAL A 40 1.66 4.46 -3.25
CA VAL A 40 2.29 3.16 -3.03
C VAL A 40 3.39 2.99 -4.08
N ASP A 41 4.54 2.49 -3.65
CA ASP A 41 5.62 2.13 -4.57
C ASP A 41 5.15 1.04 -5.55
N ALA A 42 5.65 1.11 -6.78
CA ALA A 42 5.41 0.06 -7.75
C ALA A 42 6.01 -1.25 -7.23
N VAL A 43 5.17 -2.28 -7.08
CA VAL A 43 5.64 -3.61 -6.71
C VAL A 43 6.33 -4.28 -7.91
N PRO A 44 7.27 -5.22 -7.69
CA PRO A 44 7.90 -6.00 -8.75
C PRO A 44 6.90 -6.60 -9.74
N ALA A 45 7.33 -6.83 -10.99
CA ALA A 45 6.47 -7.22 -12.10
C ALA A 45 6.32 -8.75 -12.27
N ASP A 46 7.09 -9.54 -11.54
CA ASP A 46 7.04 -11.00 -11.57
C ASP A 46 5.69 -11.55 -11.07
N SER A 47 5.45 -12.83 -11.33
CA SER A 47 4.15 -13.48 -11.13
C SER A 47 3.75 -13.58 -9.66
N GLU A 48 4.69 -13.66 -8.73
CA GLU A 48 4.42 -13.79 -7.29
C GLU A 48 3.70 -12.55 -6.74
N TRP A 49 3.92 -11.39 -7.36
CA TRP A 49 3.29 -10.12 -7.00
C TRP A 49 1.97 -9.84 -7.73
N ALA A 50 1.50 -10.74 -8.60
CA ALA A 50 0.30 -10.51 -9.40
C ALA A 50 -0.94 -10.23 -8.55
N ALA A 51 -1.14 -10.98 -7.46
CA ALA A 51 -2.26 -10.79 -6.54
C ALA A 51 -2.19 -9.43 -5.81
N VAL A 52 -0.99 -9.00 -5.43
CA VAL A 52 -0.76 -7.68 -4.80
C VAL A 52 -1.07 -6.56 -5.79
N ARG A 53 -0.58 -6.66 -7.03
CA ARG A 53 -0.87 -5.69 -8.10
C ARG A 53 -2.36 -5.56 -8.38
N ASP A 54 -3.06 -6.69 -8.48
CA ASP A 54 -4.52 -6.70 -8.65
C ASP A 54 -5.22 -5.96 -7.50
N ARG A 55 -4.85 -6.27 -6.26
CA ARG A 55 -5.47 -5.63 -5.09
C ARG A 55 -5.22 -4.12 -5.07
N LEU A 56 -4.01 -3.67 -5.38
CA LEU A 56 -3.68 -2.24 -5.46
C LEU A 56 -4.50 -1.54 -6.55
N LYS A 57 -4.66 -2.15 -7.72
CA LYS A 57 -5.51 -1.62 -8.79
C LYS A 57 -6.96 -1.47 -8.34
N ARG A 58 -7.50 -2.48 -7.64
CA ARG A 58 -8.87 -2.43 -7.10
C ARG A 58 -9.06 -1.40 -5.99
N ALA A 59 -8.00 -1.08 -5.24
CA ALA A 59 -8.05 -0.06 -4.19
C ALA A 59 -7.91 1.37 -4.74
N ALA A 60 -7.46 1.54 -5.98
CA ALA A 60 -7.26 2.83 -6.62
C ALA A 60 -8.47 3.32 -7.44
N THR A 61 -9.58 2.57 -7.41
CA THR A 61 -10.85 2.91 -8.06
C THR A 61 -11.82 3.48 -7.05
#